data_AF-A0AAF0QN15-F1
#
_entry.id   AF-A0AAF0QN15-F1
#
_cell.length_a   1.000
_cell.length_b   1.000
_cell.length_c   1.000
_cell.angle_alpha   90.00
_cell.angle_beta   90.00
_cell.angle_gamma   90.00
#
_symmetry.space_group_name_H-M   'P 1'
#
loop_
_entity.id
_entity.type
_entity.pdbx_description
1 polymer ?
#
loop_
_entity_poly.entity_id
_entity_poly.type
_entity_poly.pdbx_seq_one_letter_code
_entity_poly.pdbx_strand_id
1 'polypeptide(L)'
;MAFEQGEDGVLKYQGRLCVPRADELQERNMEEDHSSRYSIHLGSTKMYRDLREIYWWNSMKKSIVEFVAKCPNCQQVKIENQRPGGMAQNIKILEWK
;
A
#
# COMPACT_ATOMS: atom_id res chain seq x y z
N MET A 1 22.17 10.90 3.59
CA MET A 1 20.96 10.59 4.37
C MET A 1 21.27 9.35 5.19
N ALA A 2 21.47 9.51 6.50
CA ALA A 2 21.93 8.45 7.39
C ALA A 2 20.81 8.02 8.33
N PHE A 3 20.98 6.86 8.94
CA PHE A 3 20.18 6.44 10.08
C PHE A 3 20.72 7.12 11.34
N GLU A 4 19.82 7.47 12.24
CA GLU A 4 20.12 8.07 13.53
C GLU A 4 19.63 7.12 14.62
N GLN A 5 20.49 6.77 15.59
CA GLN A 5 20.08 5.97 16.73
C GLN A 5 19.95 6.88 17.96
N GLY A 6 18.78 6.85 18.61
CA GLY A 6 18.56 7.55 19.86
C GLY A 6 19.21 6.86 21.06
N GLU A 7 19.30 7.56 22.19
CA GLU A 7 19.80 7.02 23.46
C GLU A 7 18.90 5.89 24.00
N ASP A 8 17.63 5.88 23.59
CA ASP A 8 16.63 4.84 23.83
C ASP A 8 16.82 3.60 22.95
N GLY A 9 17.85 3.58 22.09
CA GLY A 9 18.11 2.52 21.13
C GLY A 9 17.21 2.54 19.89
N VAL A 10 16.31 3.53 19.78
CA VAL A 10 15.36 3.63 18.67
C VAL A 10 16.05 4.21 17.44
N LEU A 11 15.91 3.50 16.32
CA LEU A 11 16.47 3.93 15.04
C LEU A 11 15.48 4.85 14.32
N LYS A 12 15.98 5.94 13.74
CA LYS A 12 15.22 6.88 12.91
C LYS A 12 15.85 7.03 11.54
N TYR A 13 15.01 7.22 10.53
CA TYR A 13 15.41 7.55 9.16
C TYR A 13 14.61 8.76 8.69
N GLN A 14 15.29 9.84 8.33
CA GLN A 14 14.65 11.11 7.94
C GLN A 14 13.62 11.61 8.98
N GLY A 15 13.95 11.48 10.27
CA GLY A 15 13.06 11.86 11.37
C GLY A 15 11.91 10.90 11.67
N ARG A 16 11.80 9.77 10.95
CA ARG A 16 10.76 8.76 11.13
C ARG A 16 11.27 7.54 11.86
N LEU A 17 10.43 6.90 12.66
CA LEU A 17 10.75 5.70 13.43
C LEU A 17 10.95 4.50 12.50
N CYS A 18 12.13 3.87 12.57
CA CYS A 18 12.42 2.65 11.83
C CYS A 18 11.74 1.46 12.49
N VAL A 19 10.83 0.82 11.76
CA VAL A 19 10.17 -0.41 12.21
C VAL A 19 10.99 -1.59 11.69
N PRO A 20 11.55 -2.44 12.57
CA PRO A 20 12.29 -3.62 12.13
C PRO A 20 11.38 -4.56 11.35
N ARG A 21 11.98 -5.45 10.55
CA ARG A 21 11.25 -6.51 9.83
C ARG A 21 10.90 -7.66 10.79
N ALA A 22 10.16 -7.32 11.83
CA ALA A 22 9.41 -8.26 12.64
C ALA A 22 7.96 -8.11 12.18
N ASP A 23 7.45 -9.11 11.46
CA ASP A 23 6.18 -9.01 10.74
C ASP A 23 5.03 -8.55 11.66
N GLU A 24 5.04 -8.97 12.92
CA GLU A 24 4.06 -8.56 13.95
C GLU A 24 4.00 -7.05 14.24
N LEU A 25 5.12 -6.32 14.14
CA LEU A 25 5.14 -4.87 14.40
C LEU A 25 4.59 -4.10 13.19
N GLN A 26 5.01 -4.48 11.99
CA GLN A 26 4.53 -3.84 10.77
C GLN A 26 3.04 -4.15 10.55
N GLU A 27 2.62 -5.39 10.76
CA GLU A 27 1.21 -5.80 10.65
C GLU A 27 0.34 -5.10 11.68
N ARG A 28 0.76 -4.97 12.94
CA ARG A 28 -0.01 -4.20 13.94
C ARG A 28 -0.20 -2.74 13.53
N ASN A 29 0.86 -2.07 13.09
CA ASN A 29 0.76 -0.68 12.62
C ASN A 29 -0.20 -0.57 11.41
N MET A 30 -0.14 -1.52 10.47
CA MET A 30 -1.06 -1.56 9.33
C MET A 30 -2.51 -1.85 9.77
N GLU A 31 -2.72 -2.74 10.74
CA GLU A 31 -4.03 -3.08 11.29
C GLU A 31 -4.66 -1.90 12.03
N GLU A 32 -3.90 -1.16 12.85
CA GLU A 32 -4.39 0.03 13.54
C GLU A 32 -4.81 1.12 12.54
N ASP A 33 -4.00 1.36 11.52
CA ASP A 33 -4.31 2.32 10.46
C ASP A 33 -5.50 1.86 9.61
N HIS A 34 -5.63 0.55 9.37
CA HIS A 34 -6.72 -0.04 8.60
C HIS A 34 -8.06 -0.11 9.35
N SER A 35 -8.04 -0.35 10.66
CA SER A 35 -9.21 -0.54 11.52
C SER A 35 -9.74 0.74 12.16
N SER A 36 -9.03 1.86 12.01
CA SER A 36 -9.47 3.16 12.50
C SER A 36 -10.89 3.50 12.01
N ARG A 37 -11.71 4.10 12.87
CA ARG A 37 -13.11 4.48 12.53
C ARG A 37 -13.20 5.44 11.34
N TYR A 38 -12.09 6.11 11.02
CA TYR A 38 -11.95 6.99 9.86
C TYR A 38 -11.45 6.25 8.60
N SER A 39 -11.26 4.94 8.69
CA SER A 39 -10.71 4.10 7.63
C SER A 39 -11.75 3.57 6.66
N ILE A 40 -12.81 4.36 6.44
CA ILE A 40 -13.83 4.11 5.43
C ILE A 40 -13.11 4.01 4.06
N HIS A 41 -12.82 2.78 3.66
CA HIS A 41 -12.21 2.35 2.40
C HIS A 41 -10.93 3.08 2.00
N LEU A 42 -9.99 3.18 2.93
CA LEU A 42 -8.67 3.71 2.62
C LEU A 42 -7.90 2.71 1.77
N GLY A 43 -7.80 3.00 0.47
CA GLY A 43 -6.87 2.29 -0.39
C GLY A 43 -5.42 2.42 0.12
N SER A 44 -4.54 1.56 -0.39
CA SER A 44 -3.11 1.51 -0.02
C SER A 44 -2.39 2.87 -0.08
N THR A 45 -2.88 3.81 -0.87
CA THR A 45 -2.34 5.18 -0.98
C THR A 45 -2.53 5.99 0.30
N LYS A 46 -3.72 5.96 0.92
CA LYS A 46 -3.96 6.72 2.15
C LYS A 46 -3.21 6.08 3.32
N MET A 47 -3.26 4.75 3.44
CA MET A 47 -2.48 4.05 4.47
C MET A 47 -0.99 4.36 4.38
N TYR A 48 -0.43 4.37 3.17
CA TYR A 48 0.98 4.76 2.99
C TYR A 48 1.23 6.20 3.43
N ARG A 49 0.32 7.14 3.15
CA ARG A 49 0.46 8.54 3.53
C ARG A 49 0.41 8.73 5.05
N ASP A 50 -0.48 8.02 5.73
CA ASP A 50 -0.67 8.18 7.17
C ASP A 50 0.51 7.53 7.91
N LEU A 51 0.88 6.29 7.55
CA LEU A 51 1.98 5.59 8.19
C LEU A 51 3.35 6.26 7.95
N ARG A 52 3.59 6.83 6.76
CA ARG A 52 4.91 7.42 6.42
C ARG A 52 5.21 8.70 7.19
N GLU A 53 4.24 9.31 7.87
CA GLU A 53 4.49 10.52 8.67
C GLU A 53 5.29 10.18 9.93
N ILE A 54 5.06 8.99 10.49
CA ILE A 54 5.64 8.57 11.75
C ILE A 54 6.66 7.45 11.55
N TYR A 55 6.37 6.51 10.65
CA TYR A 55 7.12 5.27 10.50
C TYR A 55 7.89 5.19 9.19
N TRP A 56 8.92 4.35 9.20
CA TRP A 56 9.68 3.96 8.04
C TRP A 56 10.11 2.50 8.14
N TRP A 57 9.99 1.75 7.06
CA TRP A 57 10.64 0.45 6.91
C TRP A 57 10.93 0.15 5.45
N ASN A 58 11.82 -0.82 5.21
CA ASN A 58 12.16 -1.21 3.85
C ASN A 58 10.94 -1.80 3.13
N SER A 59 10.73 -1.42 1.87
CA SER A 59 9.60 -1.89 1.05
C SER A 59 8.20 -1.58 1.61
N MET A 60 8.05 -0.52 2.42
CA MET A 60 6.79 -0.13 3.05
C MET A 60 5.56 -0.11 2.12
N LYS A 61 5.69 0.48 0.93
CA LYS A 61 4.60 0.48 -0.06
C LYS A 61 4.16 -0.93 -0.47
N LYS A 62 5.11 -1.85 -0.65
CA LYS A 62 4.85 -3.23 -1.04
C LYS A 62 4.11 -3.96 0.08
N SER A 63 4.60 -3.85 1.32
CA SER A 63 3.94 -4.44 2.50
C SER A 63 2.49 -3.99 2.64
N ILE A 64 2.23 -2.68 2.45
CA ILE A 64 0.87 -2.12 2.54
C ILE A 64 -0.02 -2.66 1.41
N VAL A 65 0.48 -2.76 0.18
CA VAL A 65 -0.30 -3.33 -0.94
C VAL A 65 -0.63 -4.79 -0.67
N GLU A 66 0.32 -5.58 -0.18
CA GLU A 66 0.11 -6.99 0.18
C GLU A 66 -0.87 -7.15 1.34
N PHE A 67 -0.80 -6.29 2.35
CA PHE A 67 -1.74 -6.25 3.48
C PHE A 67 -3.17 -5.95 3.02
N VAL A 68 -3.37 -4.86 2.26
CA VAL A 68 -4.69 -4.48 1.74
C VAL A 68 -5.24 -5.54 0.79
N ALA A 69 -4.38 -6.22 0.02
CA ALA A 69 -4.80 -7.30 -0.87
C ALA A 69 -5.35 -8.52 -0.11
N LYS A 70 -4.93 -8.76 1.14
CA LYS A 70 -5.46 -9.84 1.99
C LYS A 70 -6.80 -9.48 2.64
N CYS A 71 -7.21 -8.22 2.64
CA CYS A 71 -8.45 -7.78 3.31
C CYS A 71 -9.70 -8.11 2.47
N PRO A 72 -10.61 -9.00 2.93
CA PRO A 72 -11.81 -9.39 2.18
C PRO A 72 -12.75 -8.21 1.92
N ASN A 73 -12.90 -7.30 2.89
CA ASN A 73 -13.74 -6.11 2.74
C ASN A 73 -13.21 -5.19 1.65
N CYS A 74 -11.88 -4.98 1.60
CA CYS A 74 -11.25 -4.20 0.54
C CYS A 74 -11.42 -4.84 -0.83
N GLN A 75 -11.31 -6.17 -0.92
CA GLN A 75 -11.49 -6.89 -2.19
C GLN A 75 -12.91 -6.77 -2.73
N GLN A 76 -13.93 -6.87 -1.86
CA GLN A 76 -15.34 -6.80 -2.27
C GLN A 76 -15.74 -5.42 -2.80
N VAL A 77 -15.23 -4.33 -2.21
CA VAL A 77 -15.56 -2.96 -2.64
C VAL A 77 -14.70 -2.47 -3.80
N LYS A 78 -13.63 -3.20 -4.14
CA LYS A 78 -12.75 -2.84 -5.25
C LYS A 78 -13.43 -3.25 -6.56
N ILE A 79 -14.32 -2.38 -7.01
CA ILE A 79 -14.95 -2.49 -8.33
C ILE A 79 -13.82 -2.47 -9.38
N GLU A 80 -13.89 -3.38 -10.34
CA GLU A 80 -13.01 -3.35 -11.51
C GLU A 80 -13.25 -2.05 -12.28
N ASN A 81 -12.41 -1.05 -12.04
CA ASN A 81 -12.45 0.24 -12.76
C ASN A 81 -11.79 0.14 -14.15
N GLN A 82 -11.35 -1.05 -14.57
CA GLN A 82 -10.89 -1.27 -15.93
C GLN A 82 -12.10 -1.19 -16.86
N ARG A 83 -11.95 -0.44 -17.96
CA ARG A 83 -12.96 -0.50 -19.02
C ARG A 83 -13.03 -1.94 -19.49
N PRO A 84 -14.21 -2.56 -19.60
CA PRO A 84 -14.31 -3.87 -20.22
C PRO A 84 -13.63 -3.78 -21.58
N GLY A 85 -12.69 -4.70 -21.84
CA GLY A 85 -12.05 -4.80 -23.14
C GLY A 85 -13.16 -4.93 -24.18
N GLY A 86 -13.34 -3.89 -24.99
CA GLY A 86 -14.39 -3.88 -26.01
C GLY A 86 -14.27 -5.10 -26.91
N MET A 87 -15.37 -5.47 -27.57
CA MET A 87 -15.36 -6.58 -28.52
C MET A 87 -14.30 -6.32 -29.60
N ALA A 88 -13.30 -7.20 -29.70
CA ALA A 88 -12.27 -7.11 -30.71
C ALA A 88 -12.93 -7.29 -32.09
N GLN A 89 -13.14 -6.18 -32.80
CA GLN A 89 -13.66 -6.24 -34.16
C GLN A 89 -12.53 -6.64 -35.11
N ASN A 90 -12.80 -7.64 -35.95
CA ASN A 90 -11.89 -8.03 -37.02
C ASN A 90 -11.83 -6.89 -38.04
N ILE A 91 -10.74 -6.10 -37.99
CA ILE A 91 -10.47 -5.09 -39.01
C ILE A 91 -10.09 -5.86 -40.28
N LYS A 92 -10.98 -5.84 -41.29
CA LYS A 92 -10.65 -6.38 -42.60
C LYS A 92 -9.45 -5.60 -43.15
N ILE A 93 -8.33 -6.30 -43.31
CA ILE A 93 -7.15 -5.78 -44.00
C ILE A 93 -7.62 -5.44 -45.42
N LEU A 94 -7.62 -4.16 -45.77
CA LEU A 94 -7.85 -3.74 -47.15
C LEU A 94 -6.61 -4.12 -47.94
N GLU A 95 -6.77 -5.00 -48.92
CA GLU A 95 -5.73 -5.30 -49.88
C GLU A 95 -5.47 -4.04 -50.71
N TRP A 96 -4.25 -3.53 -50.60
CA TRP A 96 -3.75 -2.46 -51.46
C TRP A 96 -3.65 -2.98 -52.89
N LYS A 97 -4.25 -2.27 -53.85
CA LYS A 97 -4.03 -2.47 -55.30
C LYS A 97 -2.86 -1.64 -55.79
#